data_AF-A0A9R1I6Z6-F1
#
_entry.id   AF-A0A9R1I6Z6-F1
#
_cell.length_a   1.000
_cell.length_b   1.000
_cell.length_c   1.000
_cell.angle_alpha   90.00
_cell.angle_beta   90.00
_cell.angle_gamma   90.00
#
_symmetry.space_group_name_H-M   'P 1'
#
loop_
_entity.id
_entity.type
_entity.pdbx_description
1 polymer ?
#
loop_
_entity_poly.entity_id
_entity_poly.type
_entity_poly.pdbx_seq_one_letter_code
_entity_poly.pdbx_strand_id
1 'polypeptide(L)'
;MILRIRSRDGTDRITVPDAAAATVGDLQRLIEARATVPVAAQRLSLDPALLLPAPQPPLLSDPAAPLASLPLANGSFVYLSYPPGARSAQPPAPRALTAAGSFGKKMTMDDLIARQIRVTRQEAPFCSAASFDRDSANAFQLHVSESLAFAVKRAGFLYGRVDAETKEVLVDFIYEPPQQGSSDVVHLMRDADEEARVDAIADGLGMRRVGFVFTQAVGRKASETGEYTLSNSEVVQAAQLQAEGGIPEWVTAVVKLEVGEDGSADVHFEAFQMSEVCVKLFKDGVLETEIQDSDDPRLSKMRKEVIAGGKDTMEVDNDFFLVPVKISDHQGPLSMGFPIENRGIPLPANALRSHMDRAKHLPFVKRISDFHLLLQIAAFLDVKADVPTLAACVGHQAEVPEGYRLLIDALAGQT
;
A
#
# COMPACT_ATOMS: atom_id res chain seq x y z
N MET A 1 5.53 42.64 4.95
CA MET A 1 4.08 42.95 4.94
C MET A 1 3.58 43.23 3.54
N ILE A 2 2.29 43.05 3.23
CA ILE A 2 1.71 43.39 1.92
C ILE A 2 0.99 44.73 2.02
N LEU A 3 1.37 45.71 1.21
CA LEU A 3 0.70 47.00 1.09
C LEU A 3 -0.16 47.07 -0.17
N ARG A 4 -1.29 47.78 -0.09
CA ARG A 4 -2.21 48.01 -1.22
C ARG A 4 -1.97 49.42 -1.76
N ILE A 5 -1.33 49.53 -2.91
CA ILE A 5 -1.03 50.80 -3.56
C ILE A 5 -2.20 51.19 -4.45
N ARG A 6 -2.98 52.21 -4.05
CA ARG A 6 -4.14 52.69 -4.81
C ARG A 6 -3.74 53.90 -5.66
N SER A 7 -3.93 53.79 -6.97
CA SER A 7 -3.80 54.90 -7.91
C SER A 7 -5.14 55.16 -8.63
N ARG A 8 -5.18 56.14 -9.53
CA ARG A 8 -6.35 56.38 -10.39
C ARG A 8 -6.63 55.20 -11.34
N ASP A 9 -5.60 54.43 -11.68
CA ASP A 9 -5.70 53.33 -12.65
C ASP A 9 -6.07 51.98 -12.02
N GLY A 10 -6.01 51.87 -10.69
CA GLY A 10 -6.29 50.62 -9.99
C GLY A 10 -5.55 50.45 -8.67
N THR A 11 -5.63 49.25 -8.11
CA THR A 11 -4.93 48.88 -6.87
C THR A 11 -3.91 47.79 -7.12
N ASP A 12 -2.64 48.08 -6.86
CA ASP A 12 -1.55 47.12 -6.90
C ASP A 12 -1.24 46.58 -5.50
N ARG A 13 -0.87 45.30 -5.37
CA ARG A 13 -0.44 44.70 -4.10
C ARG A 13 1.07 44.55 -4.09
N ILE A 14 1.77 45.22 -3.17
CA ILE A 14 3.23 45.20 -3.08
C ILE A 14 3.65 44.49 -1.81
N THR A 15 4.45 43.43 -1.94
CA THR A 15 5.04 42.74 -0.80
C THR A 15 6.33 43.44 -0.41
N VAL A 16 6.38 43.99 0.81
CA VAL A 16 7.57 44.54 1.45
C VAL A 16 8.23 43.40 2.25
N PRO A 17 9.43 42.89 1.85
CA PRO A 17 10.04 41.71 2.44
C PRO A 17 10.40 41.88 3.92
N ASP A 18 11.00 43.01 4.29
CA ASP A 18 11.37 43.34 5.67
C ASP A 18 10.72 44.68 6.07
N ALA A 19 9.52 44.59 6.64
CA ALA A 19 8.74 45.78 6.98
C ALA A 19 9.31 46.58 8.16
N ALA A 20 10.17 45.96 8.99
CA ALA A 20 10.75 46.61 10.17
C ALA A 20 11.95 47.50 9.79
N ALA A 21 12.72 47.12 8.77
CA ALA A 21 13.89 47.86 8.29
C ALA A 21 13.63 48.69 7.01
N ALA A 22 12.54 48.45 6.28
CA ALA A 22 12.26 49.14 5.03
C ALA A 22 11.92 50.62 5.22
N THR A 23 12.33 51.43 4.26
CA THR A 23 12.11 52.88 4.19
C THR A 23 11.07 53.27 3.13
N VAL A 24 10.62 54.52 3.12
CA VAL A 24 9.77 55.08 2.06
C VAL A 24 10.45 54.97 0.69
N GLY A 25 11.77 55.16 0.61
CA GLY A 25 12.55 54.99 -0.63
C GLY A 25 12.58 53.54 -1.12
N ASP A 26 12.58 52.56 -0.22
CA ASP A 26 12.45 51.14 -0.59
C ASP A 26 11.07 50.85 -1.17
N LEU A 27 10.02 51.42 -0.56
CA LEU A 27 8.65 51.30 -1.08
C LEU A 27 8.53 51.91 -2.48
N GLN A 28 9.11 53.09 -2.72
CA GLN A 28 9.10 53.73 -4.03
C GLN A 28 9.78 52.87 -5.11
N ARG A 29 10.93 52.26 -4.79
CA ARG A 29 11.62 51.32 -5.70
C ARG A 29 10.80 50.07 -5.98
N LEU A 30 10.09 49.54 -4.98
CA LEU A 30 9.17 48.41 -5.17
C LEU A 30 7.96 48.79 -6.04
N ILE A 31 7.45 50.02 -5.92
CA ILE A 31 6.39 50.56 -6.79
C ILE A 31 6.90 50.70 -8.23
N GLU A 32 8.11 51.20 -8.43
CA GLU A 32 8.71 51.30 -9.77
C GLU A 32 8.87 49.92 -10.40
N ALA A 33 9.37 48.93 -9.66
CA ALA A 33 9.57 47.57 -10.15
C ALA A 33 8.26 46.84 -10.49
N ARG A 34 7.16 47.12 -9.77
CA ARG A 34 5.90 46.34 -9.89
C ARG A 34 4.75 47.07 -10.57
N ALA A 35 4.59 48.36 -10.28
CA ALA A 35 3.56 49.21 -10.87
C ALA A 35 4.08 50.03 -12.06
N THR A 36 5.37 49.91 -12.39
CA THR A 36 6.05 50.55 -13.55
C THR A 36 5.95 52.08 -13.56
N VAL A 37 5.84 52.70 -12.39
CA VAL A 37 5.86 54.16 -12.21
C VAL A 37 7.25 54.60 -11.73
N PRO A 38 8.01 55.41 -12.50
CA PRO A 38 9.35 55.85 -12.11
C PRO A 38 9.35 56.55 -10.75
N VAL A 39 10.36 56.30 -9.90
CA VAL A 39 10.42 56.88 -8.54
C VAL A 39 10.27 58.41 -8.57
N ALA A 40 10.91 59.08 -9.53
CA ALA A 40 10.84 60.54 -9.69
C ALA A 40 9.44 61.09 -10.00
N ALA A 41 8.53 60.25 -10.51
CA ALA A 41 7.15 60.62 -10.84
C ALA A 41 6.15 60.25 -9.73
N GLN A 42 6.59 59.52 -8.70
CA GLN A 42 5.71 59.04 -7.63
C GLN A 42 5.47 60.12 -6.58
N ARG A 43 4.20 60.40 -6.29
CA ARG A 43 3.77 61.12 -5.09
C ARG A 43 2.97 60.15 -4.23
N LEU A 44 3.45 59.89 -3.01
CA LEU A 44 2.84 58.95 -2.07
C LEU A 44 2.21 59.67 -0.88
N SER A 45 1.04 59.21 -0.45
CA SER A 45 0.39 59.65 0.79
C SER A 45 -0.37 58.50 1.43
N LEU A 46 -0.63 58.61 2.73
CA LEU A 46 -1.55 57.72 3.44
C LEU A 46 -3.01 58.20 3.32
N ASP A 47 -3.22 59.41 2.82
CA ASP A 47 -4.54 60.02 2.68
C ASP A 47 -5.13 59.78 1.27
N PRO A 48 -6.37 59.24 1.15
CA PRO A 48 -7.06 59.07 -0.13
C PRO A 48 -7.25 60.36 -0.92
N ALA A 49 -7.27 61.53 -0.26
CA ALA A 49 -7.44 62.83 -0.90
C ALA A 49 -6.37 63.12 -1.97
N LEU A 50 -5.23 62.41 -1.94
CA LEU A 50 -4.17 62.54 -2.94
C LEU A 50 -4.65 62.25 -4.37
N LEU A 51 -5.68 61.40 -4.51
CA LEU A 51 -6.25 61.07 -5.82
C LEU A 51 -7.27 62.10 -6.31
N LEU A 52 -7.69 63.05 -5.45
CA LEU A 52 -8.66 64.09 -5.74
C LEU A 52 -7.99 65.40 -6.22
N PRO A 53 -8.70 66.29 -6.94
CA PRO A 53 -8.14 67.54 -7.45
C PRO A 53 -7.68 68.52 -6.35
N ALA A 54 -8.42 68.62 -5.24
CA ALA A 54 -8.06 69.44 -4.06
C ALA A 54 -8.89 68.98 -2.84
N PRO A 55 -8.40 69.14 -1.59
CA PRO A 55 -7.07 69.63 -1.18
C PRO A 55 -5.95 68.58 -1.35
N GLN A 56 -4.69 69.03 -1.46
CA GLN A 56 -3.53 68.14 -1.59
C GLN A 56 -3.03 67.72 -0.18
N PRO A 57 -3.04 66.42 0.16
CA PRO A 57 -2.63 65.95 1.49
C PRO A 57 -1.10 65.92 1.67
N PRO A 58 -0.62 65.77 2.93
CA PRO A 58 0.80 65.60 3.19
C PRO A 58 1.38 64.39 2.45
N LEU A 59 2.53 64.58 1.82
CA LEU A 59 3.25 63.55 1.08
C LEU A 59 4.32 62.88 1.93
N LEU A 60 4.53 61.59 1.69
CA LEU A 60 5.69 60.85 2.19
C LEU A 60 6.94 61.27 1.39
N SER A 61 7.50 62.42 1.77
CA SER A 61 8.51 63.14 0.99
C SER A 61 9.94 62.73 1.34
N ASP A 62 10.15 62.19 2.53
CA ASP A 62 11.46 61.75 3.02
C ASP A 62 11.70 60.27 2.66
N PRO A 63 12.60 59.96 1.72
CA PRO A 63 12.89 58.58 1.33
C PRO A 63 13.61 57.79 2.42
N ALA A 64 14.28 58.45 3.38
CA ALA A 64 14.99 57.78 4.47
C ALA A 64 14.07 57.45 5.66
N ALA A 65 12.82 57.94 5.66
CA ALA A 65 11.87 57.66 6.72
C ALA A 65 11.54 56.15 6.78
N PRO A 66 11.69 55.50 7.95
CA PRO A 66 11.38 54.09 8.10
C PRO A 66 9.87 53.85 8.02
N LEU A 67 9.43 52.83 7.27
CA LEU A 67 8.01 52.49 7.14
C LEU A 67 7.37 52.11 8.47
N ALA A 68 8.16 51.56 9.40
CA ALA A 68 7.73 51.24 10.76
C ALA A 68 7.31 52.48 11.58
N SER A 69 7.76 53.68 11.20
CA SER A 69 7.33 54.94 11.84
C SER A 69 5.97 55.44 11.34
N LEU A 70 5.44 54.83 10.28
CA LEU A 70 4.15 55.16 9.69
C LEU A 70 3.07 54.20 10.22
N PRO A 71 1.79 54.62 10.29
CA PRO A 71 0.68 53.76 10.75
C PRO A 71 0.28 52.74 9.65
N LEU A 72 1.23 51.89 9.25
CA LEU A 72 1.07 50.89 8.20
C LEU A 72 1.08 49.49 8.80
N ALA A 73 0.07 48.70 8.46
CA ALA A 73 -0.05 47.29 8.80
C ALA A 73 -0.19 46.45 7.52
N ASN A 74 -0.19 45.12 7.68
CA ASN A 74 -0.43 44.22 6.57
C ASN A 74 -1.84 44.46 5.98
N GLY A 75 -1.90 44.82 4.70
CA GLY A 75 -3.12 45.17 3.98
C GLY A 75 -3.45 46.67 3.93
N SER A 76 -2.67 47.54 4.61
CA SER A 76 -2.88 48.99 4.60
C SER A 76 -2.79 49.59 3.20
N PHE A 77 -3.55 50.67 3.01
CA PHE A 77 -3.54 51.43 1.76
C PHE A 77 -2.47 52.52 1.78
N VAL A 78 -1.78 52.67 0.66
CA VAL A 78 -0.95 53.83 0.33
C VAL A 78 -1.43 54.35 -1.00
N TYR A 79 -1.69 55.65 -1.08
CA TYR A 79 -2.20 56.29 -2.29
C TYR A 79 -1.03 56.82 -3.12
N LEU A 80 -1.08 56.53 -4.41
CA LEU A 80 -0.05 56.90 -5.38
C LEU A 80 -0.68 57.78 -6.46
N SER A 81 -0.17 58.99 -6.61
CA SER A 81 -0.45 59.85 -7.76
C SER A 81 0.82 60.08 -8.58
N TYR A 82 0.65 60.16 -9.90
CA TYR A 82 1.71 60.43 -10.88
C TYR A 82 1.11 61.12 -12.11
N PRO A 83 1.93 61.85 -12.89
CA PRO A 83 1.46 62.49 -14.13
C PRO A 83 0.92 61.46 -15.14
N PRO A 84 -0.09 61.81 -15.95
CA PRO A 84 -0.56 60.98 -17.05
C PRO A 84 0.60 60.60 -17.98
N GLY A 85 0.73 59.31 -18.33
CA GLY A 85 1.81 58.81 -19.18
C GLY A 85 3.13 58.51 -18.48
N ALA A 86 3.26 58.76 -17.16
CA ALA A 86 4.45 58.39 -16.40
C ALA A 86 4.57 56.89 -16.13
N ARG A 87 3.47 56.13 -16.22
CA ARG A 87 3.49 54.67 -16.08
C ARG A 87 4.02 54.04 -17.36
N SER A 88 5.17 53.38 -17.30
CA SER A 88 5.74 52.69 -18.45
C SER A 88 4.87 51.48 -18.82
N ALA A 89 4.46 51.41 -20.10
CA ALA A 89 3.64 50.34 -20.66
C ALA A 89 4.42 49.05 -20.96
N GLN A 90 5.64 48.88 -20.45
CA GLN A 90 6.39 47.64 -20.58
C GLN A 90 5.87 46.58 -19.60
N PRO A 91 5.28 45.47 -20.07
CA PRO A 91 4.93 44.38 -19.18
C PRO A 91 6.22 43.76 -18.60
N PRO A 92 6.24 43.37 -17.31
CA PRO A 92 7.40 42.70 -16.75
C PRO A 92 7.69 41.40 -17.51
N ALA A 93 8.98 41.05 -17.65
CA ALA A 93 9.41 39.83 -18.34
C ALA A 93 8.67 38.60 -17.77
N PRO A 94 8.21 37.66 -18.62
CA PRO A 94 7.45 36.51 -18.17
C PRO A 94 8.29 35.66 -17.22
N ARG A 95 7.82 35.50 -15.99
CA ARG A 95 8.34 34.48 -15.07
C ARG A 95 8.06 33.11 -15.66
N ALA A 96 9.07 32.25 -15.69
CA ALA A 96 8.91 30.84 -16.06
C ALA A 96 7.79 30.23 -15.20
N LEU A 97 6.75 29.72 -15.87
CA LEU A 97 5.62 29.04 -15.26
C LEU A 97 6.12 27.73 -14.64
N THR A 98 6.24 27.68 -13.31
CA THR A 98 6.25 26.41 -12.59
C THR A 98 4.83 25.83 -12.62
N ALA A 99 4.74 24.53 -12.92
CA ALA A 99 3.51 23.79 -13.16
C ALA A 99 2.68 23.56 -11.88
N ALA A 100 2.21 24.64 -11.26
CA ALA A 100 1.22 24.58 -10.19
C ALA A 100 0.05 25.52 -10.53
N GLY A 101 -0.98 24.91 -11.13
CA GLY A 101 -2.37 25.37 -11.07
C GLY A 101 -2.69 26.70 -11.76
N SER A 102 -2.88 26.68 -13.08
CA SER A 102 -3.57 27.78 -13.76
C SER A 102 -5.08 27.64 -13.55
N PHE A 103 -5.66 28.61 -12.83
CA PHE A 103 -7.09 28.83 -12.75
C PHE A 103 -7.65 29.05 -14.17
N GLY A 104 -8.57 28.19 -14.63
CA GLY A 104 -9.31 28.39 -15.90
C GLY A 104 -8.93 27.52 -17.10
N LYS A 105 -8.20 26.41 -16.94
CA LYS A 105 -8.11 25.41 -18.03
C LYS A 105 -9.51 24.83 -18.26
N LYS A 106 -10.12 25.04 -19.43
CA LYS A 106 -11.36 24.36 -19.81
C LYS A 106 -11.09 22.86 -19.78
N MET A 107 -11.86 22.13 -18.98
CA MET A 107 -11.80 20.69 -18.86
C MET A 107 -11.99 20.11 -20.27
N THR A 108 -10.95 19.47 -20.82
CA THR A 108 -11.06 18.81 -22.13
C THR A 108 -11.76 17.46 -21.96
N MET A 109 -12.34 16.92 -23.04
CA MET A 109 -12.92 15.57 -23.00
C MET A 109 -11.87 14.53 -22.58
N ASP A 110 -10.61 14.73 -22.97
CA ASP A 110 -9.49 13.89 -22.56
C ASP A 110 -9.15 14.04 -21.07
N ASP A 111 -9.25 15.26 -20.51
CA ASP A 111 -9.11 15.49 -19.05
C ASP A 111 -10.27 14.85 -18.26
N LEU A 112 -11.48 14.73 -18.85
CA LEU A 112 -12.63 14.03 -18.28
C LEU A 112 -12.44 12.50 -18.35
N ILE A 113 -12.00 11.97 -19.49
CA ILE A 113 -11.69 10.55 -19.69
C ILE A 113 -10.55 10.10 -18.79
N ALA A 114 -9.51 10.92 -18.62
CA ALA A 114 -8.39 10.64 -17.73
C ALA A 114 -8.77 10.64 -16.24
N ARG A 115 -9.92 11.25 -15.89
CA ARG A 115 -10.49 11.21 -14.53
C ARG A 115 -11.45 10.06 -14.30
N GLN A 116 -11.98 9.45 -15.36
CA GLN A 116 -12.84 8.28 -15.25
C GLN A 116 -11.99 7.04 -14.94
N ILE A 117 -12.33 6.37 -13.84
CA ILE A 117 -11.66 5.13 -13.45
C ILE A 117 -12.24 4.02 -14.34
N ARG A 118 -11.42 3.46 -15.22
CA ARG A 118 -11.82 2.36 -16.11
C ARG A 118 -11.34 1.04 -15.52
N VAL A 119 -12.28 0.12 -15.34
CA VAL A 119 -12.01 -1.27 -14.98
C VAL A 119 -12.06 -2.12 -16.23
N THR A 120 -10.89 -2.54 -16.68
CA THR A 120 -10.69 -3.43 -17.82
C THR A 120 -9.98 -4.68 -17.35
N ARG A 121 -10.30 -5.83 -17.95
CA ARG A 121 -9.63 -7.09 -17.65
C ARG A 121 -8.14 -6.98 -17.99
N GLN A 122 -7.29 -7.33 -17.04
CA GLN A 122 -5.86 -7.44 -17.25
C GLN A 122 -5.56 -8.78 -17.93
N GLU A 123 -4.81 -8.74 -19.05
CA GLU A 123 -4.60 -9.92 -19.90
C GLU A 123 -3.56 -10.89 -19.32
N ALA A 124 -2.52 -10.37 -18.66
CA ALA A 124 -1.41 -11.16 -18.17
C ALA A 124 -1.05 -10.83 -16.71
N PRO A 125 -0.72 -11.84 -15.89
CA PRO A 125 -0.13 -11.62 -14.58
C PRO A 125 1.31 -11.08 -14.71
N PHE A 126 1.82 -10.49 -13.63
CA PHE A 126 3.23 -10.12 -13.47
C PHE A 126 4.12 -11.33 -13.18
N CYS A 127 3.60 -12.31 -12.43
CA CYS A 127 4.29 -13.59 -12.25
C CYS A 127 4.04 -14.50 -13.44
N SER A 128 5.03 -15.29 -13.83
CA SER A 128 4.90 -16.23 -14.96
C SER A 128 4.20 -17.54 -14.55
N ALA A 129 4.43 -17.97 -13.31
CA ALA A 129 3.82 -19.13 -12.66
C ALA A 129 3.95 -19.02 -11.14
N ALA A 130 3.13 -19.81 -10.43
CA ALA A 130 3.22 -20.07 -9.01
C ALA A 130 3.54 -21.56 -8.80
N SER A 131 4.73 -21.84 -8.28
CA SER A 131 5.20 -23.18 -7.97
C SER A 131 5.06 -23.44 -6.48
N PHE A 132 4.36 -24.52 -6.10
CA PHE A 132 4.18 -24.87 -4.69
C PHE A 132 5.06 -26.06 -4.29
N ASP A 133 5.69 -25.97 -3.12
CA ASP A 133 6.34 -27.12 -2.51
C ASP A 133 5.31 -28.23 -2.25
N ARG A 134 5.62 -29.44 -2.74
CA ARG A 134 4.71 -30.59 -2.68
C ARG A 134 4.32 -30.95 -1.26
N ASP A 135 5.28 -31.00 -0.33
CA ASP A 135 5.02 -31.46 1.03
C ASP A 135 4.23 -30.41 1.81
N SER A 136 4.55 -29.13 1.62
CA SER A 136 3.83 -28.02 2.26
C SER A 136 2.39 -27.91 1.75
N ALA A 137 2.19 -27.93 0.43
CA ALA A 137 0.86 -27.92 -0.17
C ALA A 137 0.04 -29.15 0.26
N ASN A 138 0.67 -30.32 0.29
CA ASN A 138 0.03 -31.56 0.75
C ASN A 138 -0.39 -31.47 2.23
N ALA A 139 0.48 -30.94 3.10
CA ALA A 139 0.18 -30.77 4.52
C ALA A 139 -0.98 -29.78 4.77
N PHE A 140 -1.12 -28.74 3.94
CA PHE A 140 -2.24 -27.81 4.00
C PHE A 140 -3.55 -28.47 3.55
N GLN A 141 -3.57 -29.09 2.36
CA GLN A 141 -4.78 -29.73 1.84
C GLN A 141 -5.28 -30.88 2.72
N LEU A 142 -4.38 -31.71 3.28
CA LEU A 142 -4.76 -32.84 4.13
C LEU A 142 -5.46 -32.38 5.40
N HIS A 143 -5.00 -31.28 6.01
CA HIS A 143 -5.68 -30.74 7.18
C HIS A 143 -7.08 -30.26 6.84
N VAL A 144 -7.22 -29.56 5.72
CA VAL A 144 -8.51 -29.03 5.28
C VAL A 144 -9.47 -30.15 4.91
N SER A 145 -9.00 -31.20 4.24
CA SER A 145 -9.83 -32.34 3.85
C SER A 145 -10.20 -33.24 5.03
N GLU A 146 -9.23 -33.62 5.87
CA GLU A 146 -9.44 -34.60 6.94
C GLU A 146 -10.01 -33.98 8.21
N SER A 147 -9.56 -32.78 8.58
CA SER A 147 -9.95 -32.15 9.86
C SER A 147 -11.15 -31.21 9.70
N LEU A 148 -11.25 -30.51 8.57
CA LEU A 148 -12.28 -29.49 8.35
C LEU A 148 -13.36 -29.94 7.36
N ALA A 149 -13.11 -30.98 6.56
CA ALA A 149 -13.98 -31.44 5.47
C ALA A 149 -14.46 -30.30 4.55
N PHE A 150 -13.63 -29.25 4.38
CA PHE A 150 -14.00 -28.01 3.71
C PHE A 150 -15.30 -27.36 4.24
N ALA A 151 -15.72 -27.65 5.48
CA ALA A 151 -16.92 -27.04 6.07
C ALA A 151 -16.67 -25.60 6.57
N VAL A 152 -15.42 -25.30 6.91
CA VAL A 152 -14.97 -23.97 7.32
C VAL A 152 -13.74 -23.57 6.50
N LYS A 153 -13.65 -22.28 6.17
CA LYS A 153 -12.50 -21.71 5.47
C LYS A 153 -11.25 -21.71 6.35
N ARG A 154 -10.12 -21.90 5.69
CA ARG A 154 -8.78 -21.87 6.29
C ARG A 154 -7.86 -21.07 5.38
N ALA A 155 -6.87 -20.40 5.94
CA ALA A 155 -5.96 -19.55 5.19
C ALA A 155 -4.53 -19.60 5.72
N GLY A 156 -3.58 -19.18 4.88
CA GLY A 156 -2.17 -19.12 5.20
C GLY A 156 -1.44 -18.08 4.36
N PHE A 157 -0.31 -17.60 4.85
CA PHE A 157 0.63 -16.80 4.10
C PHE A 157 1.64 -17.71 3.41
N LEU A 158 1.89 -17.41 2.14
CA LEU A 158 2.83 -18.15 1.29
C LEU A 158 4.21 -17.50 1.41
N TYR A 159 5.22 -18.30 1.76
CA TYR A 159 6.60 -17.86 1.86
C TYR A 159 7.50 -18.62 0.90
N GLY A 160 8.45 -17.89 0.33
CA GLY A 160 9.43 -18.45 -0.59
C GLY A 160 10.14 -17.35 -1.36
N ARG A 161 10.35 -17.53 -2.66
CA ARG A 161 11.20 -16.67 -3.49
C ARG A 161 10.51 -16.31 -4.79
N VAL A 162 10.90 -15.17 -5.35
CA VAL A 162 10.52 -14.79 -6.72
C VAL A 162 11.79 -14.85 -7.56
N ASP A 163 11.77 -15.66 -8.62
CA ASP A 163 12.87 -15.73 -9.56
C ASP A 163 12.97 -14.40 -10.33
N ALA A 164 14.15 -13.79 -10.29
CA ALA A 164 14.35 -12.46 -10.86
C ALA A 164 14.26 -12.44 -12.39
N GLU A 165 14.60 -13.55 -13.05
CA GLU A 165 14.66 -13.67 -14.51
C GLU A 165 13.34 -14.19 -15.08
N THR A 166 12.82 -15.30 -14.53
CA THR A 166 11.61 -15.95 -15.04
C THR A 166 10.33 -15.35 -14.48
N LYS A 167 10.41 -14.59 -13.38
CA LYS A 167 9.25 -14.10 -12.62
C LYS A 167 8.37 -15.23 -12.06
N GLU A 168 8.92 -16.43 -11.93
CA GLU A 168 8.26 -17.54 -11.26
C GLU A 168 8.27 -17.32 -9.75
N VAL A 169 7.13 -17.55 -9.11
CA VAL A 169 6.98 -17.47 -7.66
C VAL A 169 7.11 -18.87 -7.09
N LEU A 170 8.19 -19.13 -6.37
CA LEU A 170 8.47 -20.39 -5.68
C LEU A 170 7.96 -20.27 -4.24
N VAL A 171 6.95 -21.04 -3.88
CA VAL A 171 6.41 -21.12 -2.52
C VAL A 171 7.03 -22.33 -1.82
N ASP A 172 7.94 -22.08 -0.89
CA ASP A 172 8.71 -23.10 -0.18
C ASP A 172 7.98 -23.58 1.11
N PHE A 173 7.15 -22.74 1.74
CA PHE A 173 6.30 -23.15 2.88
C PHE A 173 5.08 -22.24 3.07
N ILE A 174 4.10 -22.75 3.84
CA ILE A 174 2.86 -22.06 4.20
C ILE A 174 2.84 -21.83 5.71
N TYR A 175 2.73 -20.57 6.13
CA TYR A 175 2.49 -20.21 7.53
C TYR A 175 1.01 -19.97 7.75
N GLU A 176 0.41 -20.66 8.73
CA GLU A 176 -1.01 -20.51 9.07
C GLU A 176 -1.15 -19.60 10.30
N PRO A 177 -1.54 -18.31 10.14
CA PRO A 177 -1.70 -17.42 11.28
C PRO A 177 -2.86 -17.89 12.18
N PRO A 178 -2.93 -17.43 13.45
CA PRO A 178 -4.11 -17.61 14.27
C PRO A 178 -5.33 -17.07 13.52
N GLN A 179 -6.40 -17.85 13.46
CA GLN A 179 -7.53 -17.54 12.57
C GLN A 179 -8.83 -18.18 13.02
N GLN A 180 -9.94 -17.58 12.62
CA GLN A 180 -11.29 -18.08 12.82
C GLN A 180 -12.00 -18.19 11.46
N GLY A 181 -12.22 -19.42 11.02
CA GLY A 181 -12.95 -19.74 9.79
C GLY A 181 -14.45 -19.91 10.02
N SER A 182 -15.24 -19.47 9.04
CA SER A 182 -16.64 -19.85 8.84
C SER A 182 -16.81 -20.44 7.43
N SER A 183 -18.03 -20.78 7.02
CA SER A 183 -18.30 -21.21 5.63
C SER A 183 -18.04 -20.09 4.61
N ASP A 184 -18.23 -18.84 5.00
CA ASP A 184 -18.24 -17.70 4.06
C ASP A 184 -16.95 -16.88 4.11
N VAL A 185 -16.31 -16.77 5.29
CA VAL A 185 -15.14 -15.91 5.50
C VAL A 185 -14.12 -16.57 6.43
N VAL A 186 -12.88 -16.15 6.30
CA VAL A 186 -11.80 -16.47 7.26
C VAL A 186 -11.25 -15.18 7.83
N HIS A 187 -11.34 -15.05 9.15
CA HIS A 187 -10.80 -13.91 9.87
C HIS A 187 -9.41 -14.25 10.38
N LEU A 188 -8.40 -13.52 9.89
CA LEU A 188 -7.02 -13.66 10.36
C LEU A 188 -6.87 -12.87 11.66
N MET A 189 -6.58 -13.57 12.75
CA MET A 189 -6.28 -13.01 14.07
C MET A 189 -4.77 -12.75 14.15
N ARG A 190 -4.29 -11.80 13.34
CA ARG A 190 -2.85 -11.51 13.17
C ARG A 190 -2.16 -11.24 14.51
N ASP A 191 -1.10 -11.98 14.78
CA ASP A 191 -0.22 -11.80 15.93
C ASP A 191 1.10 -11.19 15.43
N ALA A 192 1.36 -9.94 15.81
CA ALA A 192 2.52 -9.20 15.33
C ALA A 192 3.85 -9.79 15.82
N ASP A 193 3.88 -10.39 17.01
CA ASP A 193 5.09 -10.98 17.57
C ASP A 193 5.40 -12.33 16.91
N GLU A 194 4.37 -13.13 16.63
CA GLU A 194 4.52 -14.36 15.85
C GLU A 194 4.91 -14.07 14.39
N GLU A 195 4.22 -13.16 13.72
CA GLU A 195 4.57 -12.77 12.36
C GLU A 195 5.99 -12.21 12.26
N ALA A 196 6.46 -11.44 13.26
CA ALA A 196 7.84 -10.97 13.29
C ALA A 196 8.86 -12.13 13.36
N ARG A 197 8.54 -13.22 14.08
CA ARG A 197 9.38 -14.43 14.08
C ARG A 197 9.35 -15.12 12.73
N VAL A 198 8.17 -15.26 12.13
CA VAL A 198 8.02 -15.87 10.79
C VAL A 198 8.81 -15.10 9.74
N ASP A 199 8.67 -13.77 9.71
CA ASP A 199 9.39 -12.90 8.78
C ASP A 199 10.91 -12.97 9.02
N ALA A 200 11.36 -13.04 10.27
CA ALA A 200 12.78 -13.21 10.63
C ALA A 200 13.35 -14.58 10.20
N ILE A 201 12.58 -15.66 10.34
CA ILE A 201 12.96 -16.99 9.83
C ILE A 201 13.06 -16.95 8.30
N ALA A 202 12.05 -16.38 7.63
CA ALA A 202 12.03 -16.26 6.18
C ALA A 202 13.25 -15.48 5.67
N ASP A 203 13.56 -14.33 6.29
CA ASP A 203 14.73 -13.51 5.92
C ASP A 203 16.04 -14.30 6.07
N GLY A 204 16.22 -15.01 7.20
CA GLY A 204 17.38 -15.88 7.40
C GLY A 204 17.49 -17.03 6.37
N LEU A 205 16.36 -17.55 5.90
CA LEU A 205 16.31 -18.55 4.82
C LEU A 205 16.52 -17.96 3.42
N GLY A 206 16.61 -16.63 3.28
CA GLY A 206 16.64 -15.95 1.98
C GLY A 206 15.30 -15.98 1.25
N MET A 207 14.21 -16.05 2.01
CA MET A 207 12.83 -16.11 1.55
C MET A 207 12.06 -14.86 2.01
N ARG A 208 10.86 -14.67 1.46
CA ARG A 208 9.94 -13.60 1.83
C ARG A 208 8.50 -14.05 1.71
N ARG A 209 7.58 -13.26 2.26
CA ARG A 209 6.15 -13.40 1.98
C ARG A 209 5.89 -13.08 0.51
N VAL A 210 5.34 -14.04 -0.23
CA VAL A 210 5.09 -13.96 -1.68
C VAL A 210 3.62 -14.09 -2.05
N GLY A 211 2.75 -14.45 -1.10
CA GLY A 211 1.36 -14.65 -1.41
C GLY A 211 0.47 -14.99 -0.22
N PHE A 212 -0.76 -15.33 -0.55
CA PHE A 212 -1.81 -15.75 0.37
C PHE A 212 -2.55 -16.95 -0.21
N VAL A 213 -2.88 -17.93 0.62
CA VAL A 213 -3.74 -19.06 0.25
C VAL A 213 -4.95 -19.10 1.15
N PHE A 214 -6.09 -19.45 0.60
CA PHE A 214 -7.28 -19.77 1.38
C PHE A 214 -8.11 -20.88 0.74
N THR A 215 -8.97 -21.49 1.53
CA THR A 215 -9.85 -22.56 1.07
C THR A 215 -11.26 -22.02 0.78
N GLN A 216 -11.93 -22.61 -0.20
CA GLN A 216 -13.35 -22.42 -0.41
C GLN A 216 -14.13 -23.50 0.33
N ALA A 217 -15.12 -23.10 1.12
CA ALA A 217 -15.96 -24.05 1.82
C ALA A 217 -16.93 -24.75 0.84
N VAL A 218 -17.20 -26.02 1.08
CA VAL A 218 -18.26 -26.77 0.41
C VAL A 218 -19.61 -26.21 0.83
N GLY A 219 -20.55 -26.14 -0.11
CA GLY A 219 -21.87 -25.56 0.16
C GLY A 219 -21.88 -24.04 0.22
N ARG A 220 -20.87 -23.38 -0.39
CA ARG A 220 -20.91 -21.93 -0.65
C ARG A 220 -22.27 -21.56 -1.21
N LYS A 221 -22.85 -20.44 -0.75
CA LYS A 221 -24.07 -19.91 -1.37
C LYS A 221 -23.79 -19.74 -2.86
N ALA A 222 -24.39 -20.61 -3.67
CA ALA A 222 -24.53 -20.34 -5.08
C ALA A 222 -25.29 -19.01 -5.17
N SER A 223 -24.79 -18.06 -5.97
CA SER A 223 -25.61 -16.90 -6.25
C SER A 223 -26.88 -17.39 -6.92
N GLU A 224 -28.03 -16.77 -6.63
CA GLU A 224 -29.32 -17.11 -7.28
C GLU A 224 -29.23 -17.05 -8.81
N THR A 225 -28.18 -16.38 -9.32
CA THR A 225 -27.95 -16.05 -10.72
C THR A 225 -26.70 -16.70 -11.32
N GLY A 226 -25.97 -17.54 -10.58
CA GLY A 226 -24.87 -18.35 -11.14
C GLY A 226 -23.67 -18.62 -10.24
N GLU A 227 -22.65 -19.22 -10.86
CA GLU A 227 -21.36 -19.53 -10.25
C GLU A 227 -20.41 -18.31 -10.30
N TYR A 228 -19.41 -18.28 -9.40
CA TYR A 228 -18.34 -17.29 -9.39
C TYR A 228 -17.01 -17.92 -8.96
N THR A 229 -15.91 -17.30 -9.38
CA THR A 229 -14.57 -17.73 -8.98
C THR A 229 -14.29 -17.32 -7.54
N LEU A 230 -14.28 -16.01 -7.26
CA LEU A 230 -14.11 -15.43 -5.91
C LEU A 230 -15.31 -14.58 -5.51
N SER A 231 -15.68 -14.64 -4.23
CA SER A 231 -16.69 -13.73 -3.66
C SER A 231 -16.12 -12.32 -3.50
N ASN A 232 -17.00 -11.33 -3.32
CA ASN A 232 -16.62 -9.95 -3.03
C ASN A 232 -15.77 -9.82 -1.74
N SER A 233 -16.09 -10.60 -0.70
CA SER A 233 -15.30 -10.67 0.54
C SER A 233 -13.90 -11.24 0.29
N GLU A 234 -13.77 -12.27 -0.54
CA GLU A 234 -12.48 -12.86 -0.95
C GLU A 234 -11.67 -11.90 -1.80
N VAL A 235 -12.31 -11.19 -2.75
CA VAL A 235 -11.66 -10.15 -3.57
C VAL A 235 -11.12 -9.02 -2.69
N VAL A 236 -11.90 -8.53 -1.74
CA VAL A 236 -11.48 -7.47 -0.82
C VAL A 236 -10.28 -7.94 0.02
N GLN A 237 -10.35 -9.14 0.60
CA GLN A 237 -9.25 -9.69 1.40
C GLN A 237 -7.99 -9.92 0.55
N ALA A 238 -8.13 -10.48 -0.65
CA ALA A 238 -7.01 -10.68 -1.57
C ALA A 238 -6.38 -9.36 -2.03
N ALA A 239 -7.19 -8.34 -2.35
CA ALA A 239 -6.72 -7.02 -2.74
C ALA A 239 -5.99 -6.31 -1.59
N GLN A 240 -6.49 -6.44 -0.36
CA GLN A 240 -5.84 -5.93 0.85
C GLN A 240 -4.47 -6.59 1.04
N LEU A 241 -4.41 -7.92 1.05
CA LEU A 241 -3.17 -8.65 1.33
C LEU A 241 -2.13 -8.46 0.21
N GLN A 242 -2.57 -8.37 -1.05
CA GLN A 242 -1.69 -8.02 -2.16
C GLN A 242 -1.17 -6.58 -2.07
N ALA A 243 -2.01 -5.64 -1.61
CA ALA A 243 -1.60 -4.26 -1.36
C ALA A 243 -0.53 -4.17 -0.27
N GLU A 244 -0.67 -4.96 0.81
CA GLU A 244 0.26 -5.07 1.94
C GLU A 244 1.55 -5.79 1.56
N GLY A 245 1.48 -6.84 0.74
CA GLY A 245 2.62 -7.67 0.34
C GLY A 245 3.71 -6.95 -0.44
N GLY A 246 3.36 -5.85 -1.12
CA GLY A 246 4.31 -4.90 -1.68
C GLY A 246 5.19 -5.44 -2.81
N ILE A 247 4.81 -6.56 -3.45
CA ILE A 247 5.47 -7.10 -4.65
C ILE A 247 4.49 -7.18 -5.82
N PRO A 248 4.93 -6.92 -7.06
CA PRO A 248 4.07 -7.07 -8.23
C PRO A 248 3.74 -8.54 -8.53
N GLU A 249 4.62 -9.48 -8.21
CA GLU A 249 4.44 -10.92 -8.43
C GLU A 249 3.58 -11.62 -7.36
N TRP A 250 2.89 -10.90 -6.47
CA TRP A 250 2.09 -11.48 -5.38
C TRP A 250 1.04 -12.49 -5.89
N VAL A 251 0.98 -13.66 -5.27
CA VAL A 251 0.03 -14.73 -5.65
C VAL A 251 -1.07 -14.90 -4.61
N THR A 252 -2.31 -14.99 -5.06
CA THR A 252 -3.45 -15.47 -4.28
C THR A 252 -3.83 -16.86 -4.76
N ALA A 253 -3.65 -17.87 -3.91
CA ALA A 253 -4.01 -19.25 -4.17
C ALA A 253 -5.35 -19.62 -3.51
N VAL A 254 -6.12 -20.45 -4.19
CA VAL A 254 -7.44 -20.91 -3.76
C VAL A 254 -7.43 -22.43 -3.77
N VAL A 255 -7.81 -23.03 -2.65
CA VAL A 255 -7.91 -24.49 -2.53
C VAL A 255 -9.38 -24.87 -2.44
N LYS A 256 -9.86 -25.68 -3.38
CA LYS A 256 -11.26 -26.08 -3.47
C LYS A 256 -11.39 -27.59 -3.61
N LEU A 257 -12.52 -28.13 -3.17
CA LEU A 257 -12.88 -29.52 -3.38
C LEU A 257 -13.66 -29.63 -4.70
N GLU A 258 -13.12 -30.34 -5.67
CA GLU A 258 -13.84 -30.69 -6.90
C GLU A 258 -14.37 -32.11 -6.79
N VAL A 259 -15.66 -32.28 -7.03
CA VAL A 259 -16.29 -33.60 -7.05
C VAL A 259 -16.36 -34.05 -8.51
N GLY A 260 -15.60 -35.10 -8.84
CA GLY A 260 -15.60 -35.74 -10.14
C GLY A 260 -16.93 -36.41 -10.46
N GLU A 261 -17.17 -36.69 -11.74
CA GLU A 261 -18.41 -37.31 -12.22
C GLU A 261 -18.63 -38.73 -11.65
N ASP A 262 -17.57 -39.40 -11.23
CA ASP A 262 -17.58 -40.72 -10.58
C ASP A 262 -17.85 -40.65 -9.06
N GLY A 263 -18.03 -39.44 -8.52
CA GLY A 263 -18.21 -39.19 -7.09
C GLY A 263 -16.89 -39.20 -6.31
N SER A 264 -15.74 -39.30 -6.98
CA SER A 264 -14.45 -39.00 -6.36
C SER A 264 -14.38 -37.52 -5.99
N ALA A 265 -13.73 -37.19 -4.88
CA ALA A 265 -13.51 -35.81 -4.47
C ALA A 265 -12.01 -35.56 -4.49
N ASP A 266 -11.56 -34.64 -5.34
CA ASP A 266 -10.17 -34.24 -5.48
C ASP A 266 -9.98 -32.81 -5.01
N VAL A 267 -8.83 -32.52 -4.42
CA VAL A 267 -8.50 -31.16 -3.96
C VAL A 267 -7.75 -30.44 -5.07
N HIS A 268 -8.34 -29.36 -5.55
CA HIS A 268 -7.78 -28.55 -6.63
C HIS A 268 -7.21 -27.23 -6.12
N PHE A 269 -6.05 -26.85 -6.63
CA PHE A 269 -5.43 -25.55 -6.41
C PHE A 269 -5.65 -24.66 -7.63
N GLU A 270 -6.13 -23.45 -7.41
CA GLU A 270 -6.14 -22.38 -8.40
C GLU A 270 -5.27 -21.21 -7.92
N ALA A 271 -4.70 -20.45 -8.84
CA ALA A 271 -3.84 -19.33 -8.51
C ALA A 271 -4.20 -18.13 -9.36
N PHE A 272 -4.25 -16.97 -8.71
CA PHE A 272 -4.61 -15.70 -9.31
C PHE A 272 -3.68 -14.60 -8.82
N GLN A 273 -3.60 -13.52 -9.59
CA GLN A 273 -3.22 -12.21 -9.06
C GLN A 273 -4.43 -11.29 -9.12
N MET A 274 -4.59 -10.44 -8.12
CA MET A 274 -5.50 -9.32 -8.26
C MET A 274 -4.93 -8.35 -9.29
N SER A 275 -5.76 -7.93 -10.24
CA SER A 275 -5.39 -6.93 -11.24
C SER A 275 -4.90 -5.65 -10.58
N GLU A 276 -4.02 -4.92 -11.25
CA GLU A 276 -3.51 -3.64 -10.73
C GLU A 276 -4.64 -2.66 -10.44
N VAL A 277 -5.69 -2.67 -11.28
CA VAL A 277 -6.85 -1.81 -11.10
C VAL A 277 -7.58 -2.16 -9.81
N CYS A 278 -7.74 -3.44 -9.49
CA CYS A 278 -8.36 -3.86 -8.21
C CYS A 278 -7.56 -3.36 -7.01
N VAL A 279 -6.25 -3.61 -7.00
CA VAL A 279 -5.35 -3.20 -5.90
C VAL A 279 -5.33 -1.67 -5.77
N LYS A 280 -5.36 -0.94 -6.90
CA LYS A 280 -5.45 0.51 -6.91
C LYS A 280 -6.79 1.02 -6.36
N LEU A 281 -7.91 0.44 -6.79
CA LEU A 281 -9.24 0.79 -6.29
C LEU A 281 -9.34 0.59 -4.78
N PHE A 282 -8.73 -0.48 -4.25
CA PHE A 282 -8.61 -0.70 -2.81
C PHE A 282 -7.78 0.40 -2.13
N LYS A 283 -6.55 0.68 -2.62
CA LYS A 283 -5.65 1.69 -2.05
C LYS A 283 -6.23 3.11 -2.09
N ASP A 284 -7.00 3.44 -3.13
CA ASP A 284 -7.65 4.73 -3.31
C ASP A 284 -8.97 4.84 -2.50
N GLY A 285 -9.37 3.79 -1.77
CA GLY A 285 -10.62 3.74 -1.00
C GLY A 285 -11.87 3.80 -1.88
N VAL A 286 -11.77 3.37 -3.14
CA VAL A 286 -12.88 3.32 -4.10
C VAL A 286 -13.61 1.99 -4.02
N LEU A 287 -12.90 0.88 -3.82
CA LEU A 287 -13.49 -0.43 -3.56
C LEU A 287 -14.20 -0.41 -2.20
N GLU A 288 -15.48 -0.79 -2.15
CA GLU A 288 -16.22 -0.96 -0.90
C GLU A 288 -15.71 -2.20 -0.16
N THR A 289 -15.37 -2.01 1.11
CA THR A 289 -14.80 -3.08 1.96
C THR A 289 -15.83 -3.65 2.92
N GLU A 290 -16.93 -2.93 3.15
CA GLU A 290 -18.04 -3.39 4.00
C GLU A 290 -19.03 -4.19 3.15
N ILE A 291 -18.99 -5.51 3.28
CA ILE A 291 -19.88 -6.43 2.57
C ILE A 291 -21.09 -6.76 3.46
N GLN A 292 -22.30 -6.60 2.93
CA GLN A 292 -23.53 -6.98 3.62
C GLN A 292 -24.00 -8.37 3.20
N ASP A 293 -24.70 -9.08 4.09
CA ASP A 293 -25.24 -10.44 3.81
C ASP A 293 -26.23 -10.48 2.64
N SER A 294 -26.84 -9.35 2.29
CA SER A 294 -27.77 -9.19 1.16
C SER A 294 -27.08 -8.93 -0.17
N ASP A 295 -25.76 -8.74 -0.19
CA ASP A 295 -25.03 -8.36 -1.39
C ASP A 295 -24.79 -9.58 -2.29
N ASP A 296 -24.84 -9.38 -3.61
CA ASP A 296 -24.49 -10.45 -4.56
C ASP A 296 -22.99 -10.73 -4.43
N PRO A 297 -22.58 -11.95 -4.02
CA PRO A 297 -21.17 -12.28 -3.80
C PRO A 297 -20.32 -12.15 -5.08
N ARG A 298 -20.94 -12.13 -6.26
CA ARG A 298 -20.24 -12.03 -7.55
C ARG A 298 -19.81 -10.61 -7.90
N LEU A 299 -20.38 -9.61 -7.22
CA LEU A 299 -20.20 -8.21 -7.54
C LEU A 299 -19.49 -7.50 -6.39
N SER A 300 -18.43 -6.78 -6.72
CA SER A 300 -17.78 -5.85 -5.81
C SER A 300 -18.35 -4.45 -6.00
N LYS A 301 -18.78 -3.83 -4.91
CA LYS A 301 -19.31 -2.46 -4.90
C LYS A 301 -18.21 -1.43 -4.87
N MET A 302 -18.48 -0.28 -5.50
CA MET A 302 -17.59 0.87 -5.56
C MET A 302 -18.25 2.05 -4.84
N ARG A 303 -17.44 2.88 -4.18
CA ARG A 303 -17.89 4.14 -3.56
C ARG A 303 -18.05 5.28 -4.55
N LYS A 304 -17.59 5.09 -5.80
CA LYS A 304 -17.65 6.07 -6.90
C LYS A 304 -17.94 5.35 -8.21
N GLU A 305 -18.54 6.07 -9.16
CA GLU A 305 -18.80 5.53 -10.49
C GLU A 305 -17.50 5.16 -11.19
N VAL A 306 -17.46 3.95 -11.73
CA VAL A 306 -16.37 3.43 -12.55
C VAL A 306 -16.92 2.93 -13.87
N ILE A 307 -16.11 2.93 -14.91
CA ILE A 307 -16.48 2.34 -16.19
C ILE A 307 -16.02 0.89 -16.21
N ALA A 308 -16.95 -0.05 -16.17
CA ALA A 308 -16.68 -1.48 -16.38
C ALA A 308 -17.51 -2.00 -17.56
N GLY A 309 -16.90 -2.79 -18.45
CA GLY A 309 -17.59 -3.30 -19.64
C GLY A 309 -18.15 -2.21 -20.57
N GLY A 310 -17.57 -1.01 -20.54
CA GLY A 310 -18.02 0.14 -21.34
C GLY A 310 -19.24 0.88 -20.80
N LYS A 311 -19.68 0.60 -19.57
CA LYS A 311 -20.79 1.29 -18.90
C LYS A 311 -20.34 1.88 -17.57
N ASP A 312 -20.90 3.03 -17.22
CA ASP A 312 -20.77 3.59 -15.86
C ASP A 312 -21.57 2.71 -14.90
N THR A 313 -20.92 2.25 -13.83
CA THR A 313 -21.49 1.35 -12.82
C THR A 313 -20.87 1.61 -11.45
N MET A 314 -21.61 1.22 -10.41
CA MET A 314 -21.14 1.18 -9.02
C MET A 314 -20.84 -0.26 -8.58
N GLU A 315 -21.12 -1.25 -9.43
CA GLU A 315 -20.91 -2.67 -9.15
C GLU A 315 -20.13 -3.28 -10.31
N VAL A 316 -19.06 -3.99 -9.98
CA VAL A 316 -18.16 -4.62 -10.94
C VAL A 316 -18.12 -6.11 -10.67
N ASP A 317 -18.26 -6.90 -11.73
CA ASP A 317 -18.10 -8.35 -11.68
C ASP A 317 -16.67 -8.71 -11.25
N ASN A 318 -16.56 -9.57 -10.24
CA ASN A 318 -15.30 -9.94 -9.61
C ASN A 318 -14.30 -10.52 -10.62
N ASP A 319 -14.75 -11.18 -11.69
CA ASP A 319 -13.87 -11.77 -12.71
C ASP A 319 -13.05 -10.71 -13.47
N PHE A 320 -13.46 -9.44 -13.47
CA PHE A 320 -12.62 -8.35 -14.01
C PHE A 320 -11.35 -8.13 -13.20
N PHE A 321 -11.36 -8.52 -11.94
CA PHE A 321 -10.23 -8.34 -11.04
C PHE A 321 -9.28 -9.52 -11.02
N LEU A 322 -9.70 -10.69 -11.50
CA LEU A 322 -8.92 -11.92 -11.41
C LEU A 322 -8.04 -12.10 -12.64
N VAL A 323 -6.74 -12.28 -12.40
CA VAL A 323 -5.76 -12.60 -13.44
C VAL A 323 -5.21 -14.00 -13.17
N PRO A 324 -5.60 -15.03 -13.95
CA PRO A 324 -5.16 -16.40 -13.72
C PRO A 324 -3.65 -16.57 -13.81
N VAL A 325 -3.08 -17.39 -12.93
CA VAL A 325 -1.65 -17.71 -12.86
C VAL A 325 -1.46 -19.20 -13.10
N LYS A 326 -0.42 -19.55 -13.87
CA LYS A 326 -0.07 -20.96 -14.11
C LYS A 326 0.46 -21.60 -12.82
N ILE A 327 0.08 -22.83 -12.56
CA ILE A 327 0.55 -23.58 -11.39
C ILE A 327 1.57 -24.62 -11.82
N SER A 328 2.61 -24.76 -11.01
CA SER A 328 3.59 -25.84 -11.07
C SER A 328 3.87 -26.36 -9.65
N ASP A 329 4.68 -27.41 -9.53
CA ASP A 329 5.14 -27.91 -8.25
C ASP A 329 6.67 -28.01 -8.22
N HIS A 330 7.24 -28.03 -7.02
CA HIS A 330 8.66 -28.33 -6.80
C HIS A 330 8.87 -29.04 -5.46
N GLN A 331 10.12 -29.43 -5.21
CA GLN A 331 10.54 -29.90 -3.89
C GLN A 331 11.45 -28.84 -3.28
N GLY A 332 11.00 -28.22 -2.20
CA GLY A 332 11.71 -27.22 -1.43
C GLY A 332 12.84 -27.81 -0.58
N PRO A 333 13.67 -26.95 0.03
CA PRO A 333 14.82 -27.37 0.83
C PRO A 333 14.46 -27.76 2.26
N LEU A 334 13.25 -27.44 2.72
CA LEU A 334 12.75 -27.69 4.07
C LEU A 334 11.99 -29.02 4.11
N SER A 335 12.08 -29.71 5.25
CA SER A 335 11.24 -30.86 5.55
C SER A 335 9.92 -30.43 6.18
N MET A 336 8.88 -31.24 5.99
CA MET A 336 7.56 -31.11 6.63
C MET A 336 7.33 -32.30 7.57
N GLY A 337 7.90 -32.23 8.78
CA GLY A 337 7.85 -33.32 9.77
C GLY A 337 7.41 -32.90 11.17
N PHE A 338 7.33 -31.60 11.44
CA PHE A 338 6.88 -31.03 12.70
C PHE A 338 5.39 -30.62 12.64
N PRO A 339 4.64 -30.70 13.75
CA PRO A 339 3.24 -30.25 13.78
C PRO A 339 3.11 -28.75 13.46
N ILE A 340 2.11 -28.43 12.64
CA ILE A 340 1.81 -27.06 12.19
C ILE A 340 1.00 -26.32 13.27
N GLU A 341 1.40 -25.09 13.54
CA GLU A 341 0.77 -24.18 14.50
C GLU A 341 -0.68 -23.83 14.17
N ASN A 342 -1.41 -23.28 15.16
CA ASN A 342 -2.72 -22.67 14.98
C ASN A 342 -3.84 -23.56 14.43
N ARG A 343 -3.67 -24.89 14.40
CA ARG A 343 -4.66 -25.88 13.92
C ARG A 343 -5.64 -26.38 15.00
N GLY A 344 -5.66 -25.75 16.17
CA GLY A 344 -6.54 -26.12 17.29
C GLY A 344 -6.15 -27.41 18.03
N ILE A 345 -5.08 -28.08 17.60
CA ILE A 345 -4.50 -29.24 18.26
C ILE A 345 -3.32 -28.76 19.11
N PRO A 346 -3.36 -28.91 20.44
CA PRO A 346 -2.23 -28.55 21.29
C PRO A 346 -0.98 -29.35 20.89
N LEU A 347 0.15 -28.67 20.78
CA LEU A 347 1.43 -29.32 20.53
C LEU A 347 1.73 -30.31 21.67
N PRO A 348 1.96 -31.61 21.39
CA PRO A 348 2.35 -32.55 22.42
C PRO A 348 3.62 -32.09 23.11
N ALA A 349 3.71 -32.25 24.44
CA ALA A 349 4.91 -31.87 25.19
C ALA A 349 6.16 -32.48 24.53
N ASN A 350 6.18 -33.78 24.30
CA ASN A 350 7.33 -34.47 23.70
C ASN A 350 7.52 -34.28 22.17
N ALA A 351 6.82 -33.34 21.51
CA ALA A 351 6.86 -33.21 20.05
C ALA A 351 8.26 -32.88 19.54
N LEU A 352 8.94 -31.93 20.19
CA LEU A 352 10.31 -31.52 19.85
C LEU A 352 11.29 -32.71 19.98
N ARG A 353 11.27 -33.39 21.13
CA ARG A 353 12.08 -34.58 21.37
C ARG A 353 11.83 -35.67 20.32
N SER A 354 10.56 -35.99 20.09
CA SER A 354 10.17 -37.05 19.16
C SER A 354 10.64 -36.75 17.74
N HIS A 355 10.58 -35.47 17.32
CA HIS A 355 11.11 -35.04 16.03
C HIS A 355 12.63 -35.20 15.94
N MET A 356 13.36 -34.69 16.94
CA MET A 356 14.82 -34.78 17.00
C MET A 356 15.31 -36.24 17.03
N ASP A 357 14.61 -37.12 17.75
CA ASP A 357 14.93 -38.55 17.84
C ASP A 357 14.69 -39.29 16.52
N ARG A 358 13.60 -39.00 15.80
CA ARG A 358 13.35 -39.57 14.46
C ARG A 358 14.46 -39.19 13.48
N ALA A 359 14.92 -37.95 13.55
CA ALA A 359 15.94 -37.41 12.65
C ALA A 359 17.39 -37.62 13.16
N LYS A 360 17.61 -38.36 14.26
CA LYS A 360 18.93 -38.50 14.89
C LYS A 360 20.05 -39.02 13.97
N HIS A 361 19.67 -39.74 12.92
CA HIS A 361 20.60 -40.29 11.94
C HIS A 361 21.14 -39.25 10.94
N LEU A 362 20.52 -38.07 10.88
CA LEU A 362 20.91 -36.96 10.00
C LEU A 362 21.86 -35.98 10.70
N PRO A 363 22.62 -35.15 9.96
CA PRO A 363 23.34 -34.01 10.53
C PRO A 363 22.40 -33.05 11.26
N PHE A 364 22.86 -32.39 12.33
CA PHE A 364 22.01 -31.53 13.18
C PHE A 364 21.22 -30.49 12.38
N VAL A 365 21.87 -29.77 11.45
CA VAL A 365 21.22 -28.76 10.60
C VAL A 365 20.04 -29.31 9.81
N LYS A 366 20.13 -30.56 9.32
CA LYS A 366 19.05 -31.24 8.60
C LYS A 366 17.88 -31.62 9.51
N ARG A 367 18.13 -31.92 10.79
CA ARG A 367 17.07 -32.23 11.77
C ARG A 367 16.18 -31.03 12.05
N ILE A 368 16.79 -29.84 12.04
CA ILE A 368 16.12 -28.56 12.30
C ILE A 368 15.68 -27.83 11.01
N SER A 369 15.86 -28.44 9.83
CA SER A 369 15.48 -27.85 8.53
C SER A 369 13.97 -27.97 8.29
N ASP A 370 13.15 -27.53 9.24
CA ASP A 370 11.68 -27.55 9.19
C ASP A 370 11.16 -26.20 9.70
N PHE A 371 10.33 -25.52 8.91
CA PHE A 371 9.86 -24.18 9.24
C PHE A 371 9.05 -24.14 10.54
N HIS A 372 8.12 -25.07 10.73
CA HIS A 372 7.23 -25.10 11.88
C HIS A 372 8.01 -25.42 13.17
N LEU A 373 9.04 -26.27 13.07
CA LEU A 373 10.00 -26.47 14.14
C LEU A 373 10.80 -25.21 14.46
N LEU A 374 11.32 -24.51 13.44
CA LEU A 374 12.06 -23.27 13.64
C LEU A 374 11.19 -22.20 14.32
N LEU A 375 9.91 -22.11 13.95
CA LEU A 375 8.96 -21.19 14.58
C LEU A 375 8.75 -21.51 16.06
N GLN A 376 8.63 -22.80 16.41
CA GLN A 376 8.53 -23.24 17.80
C GLN A 376 9.80 -22.91 18.61
N ILE A 377 10.98 -23.07 18.04
CA ILE A 377 12.25 -22.74 18.69
C ILE A 377 12.41 -21.22 18.82
N ALA A 378 11.97 -20.46 17.80
CA ALA A 378 12.08 -19.00 17.76
C ALA A 378 11.33 -18.31 18.92
N ALA A 379 10.34 -18.97 19.53
CA ALA A 379 9.68 -18.47 20.73
C ALA A 379 10.62 -18.27 21.94
N PHE A 380 11.81 -18.91 21.93
CA PHE A 380 12.80 -18.85 23.00
C PHE A 380 14.07 -18.08 22.61
N LEU A 381 14.10 -17.45 21.44
CA LEU A 381 15.27 -16.80 20.87
C LEU A 381 15.02 -15.30 20.63
N ASP A 382 16.09 -14.51 20.58
CA ASP A 382 15.97 -13.11 20.15
C ASP A 382 15.61 -13.04 18.66
N VAL A 383 14.48 -12.39 18.36
CA VAL A 383 13.92 -12.30 17.00
C VAL A 383 14.83 -11.56 16.03
N LYS A 384 15.66 -10.63 16.52
CA LYS A 384 16.49 -9.76 15.66
C LYS A 384 17.87 -10.35 15.40
N ALA A 385 18.43 -11.09 16.35
CA ALA A 385 19.79 -11.61 16.27
C ALA A 385 19.83 -13.13 16.06
N ASP A 386 19.16 -13.89 16.93
CA ASP A 386 19.31 -15.34 16.99
C ASP A 386 18.50 -16.05 15.91
N VAL A 387 17.24 -15.64 15.72
CA VAL A 387 16.32 -16.29 14.77
C VAL A 387 16.85 -16.24 13.33
N PRO A 388 17.26 -15.07 12.79
CA PRO A 388 17.82 -15.01 11.43
C PRO A 388 19.14 -15.79 11.31
N THR A 389 19.97 -15.78 12.36
CA THR A 389 21.26 -16.50 12.37
C THR A 389 21.05 -18.02 12.28
N LEU A 390 20.13 -18.56 13.09
CA LEU A 390 19.80 -19.99 13.06
C LEU A 390 19.17 -20.39 11.72
N ALA A 391 18.23 -19.59 11.22
CA ALA A 391 17.62 -19.78 9.92
C ALA A 391 18.64 -19.72 8.77
N ALA A 392 19.64 -18.83 8.84
CA ALA A 392 20.72 -18.77 7.85
C ALA A 392 21.61 -20.02 7.86
N CYS A 393 21.84 -20.64 9.03
CA CYS A 393 22.51 -21.94 9.07
C CYS A 393 21.69 -23.01 8.33
N VAL A 394 20.36 -23.01 8.48
CA VAL A 394 19.46 -23.92 7.76
C VAL A 394 19.48 -23.63 6.25
N GLY A 395 19.34 -22.37 5.85
CA GLY A 395 19.33 -21.98 4.43
C GLY A 395 20.61 -22.36 3.70
N HIS A 396 21.77 -22.14 4.31
CA HIS A 396 23.08 -22.48 3.73
C HIS A 396 23.53 -23.91 4.02
N GLN A 397 22.76 -24.68 4.79
CA GLN A 397 23.14 -26.02 5.27
C GLN A 397 24.51 -26.01 5.99
N ALA A 398 24.76 -24.94 6.74
CA ALA A 398 26.01 -24.68 7.45
C ALA A 398 26.04 -25.34 8.83
N GLU A 399 27.21 -25.32 9.46
CA GLU A 399 27.35 -25.83 10.82
C GLU A 399 26.63 -24.91 11.83
N VAL A 400 25.67 -25.48 12.56
CA VAL A 400 24.96 -24.77 13.64
C VAL A 400 25.89 -24.58 14.85
N PRO A 401 26.08 -23.34 15.35
CA PRO A 401 26.87 -23.05 16.54
C PRO A 401 26.48 -23.89 17.76
N GLU A 402 27.48 -24.29 18.56
CA GLU A 402 27.29 -25.17 19.73
C GLU A 402 26.28 -24.62 20.74
N GLY A 403 26.25 -23.30 20.96
CA GLY A 403 25.29 -22.66 21.85
C GLY A 403 23.83 -22.93 21.47
N TYR A 404 23.50 -22.82 20.17
CA TYR A 404 22.15 -23.13 19.68
C TYR A 404 21.84 -24.63 19.76
N ARG A 405 22.83 -25.50 19.49
CA ARG A 405 22.65 -26.96 19.64
C ARG A 405 22.26 -27.32 21.07
N LEU A 406 23.04 -26.83 22.05
CA LEU A 406 22.78 -27.07 23.46
C LEU A 406 21.43 -26.54 23.92
N LEU A 407 21.04 -25.35 23.43
CA LEU A 407 19.73 -24.76 23.74
C LEU A 407 18.59 -25.62 23.19
N ILE A 408 18.67 -26.03 21.93
CA ILE A 408 17.64 -26.86 21.28
C ILE A 408 17.55 -28.24 21.94
N ASP A 409 18.69 -28.86 22.25
CA ASP A 409 18.72 -30.15 22.96
C ASP A 409 18.18 -30.01 24.40
N ALA A 410 18.43 -28.89 25.07
CA ALA A 410 17.85 -28.60 26.38
C ALA A 410 16.34 -28.41 26.31
N LEU A 411 15.83 -27.67 25.31
CA LEU A 411 14.38 -27.54 25.06
C LEU A 411 13.77 -28.92 24.81
N ALA A 412 14.37 -29.73 23.92
CA ALA A 412 13.96 -31.10 23.64
C ALA A 412 14.03 -31.99 24.88
N GLY A 413 14.94 -31.68 25.83
CA GLY A 413 15.13 -32.37 27.10
C GLY A 413 14.11 -32.02 28.18
N GLN A 414 13.52 -30.83 28.15
CA GLN A 414 12.50 -30.34 29.09
C GLN A 414 11.08 -30.70 28.66
N THR A 415 10.88 -30.82 27.35
CA THR A 415 9.65 -31.23 26.69
C THR A 415 9.57 -32.75 26.52
#